data_AF-A0AAD5BM49-F1
#
_entry.id   AF-A0AAD5BM49-F1
#
_cell.length_a   1.000
_cell.length_b   1.000
_cell.length_c   1.000
_cell.angle_alpha   90.00
_cell.angle_beta   90.00
_cell.angle_gamma   90.00
#
_symmetry.space_group_name_H-M   'P 1'
#
loop_
_entity.id
_entity.type
_entity.pdbx_description
1 polymer ?
#
loop_
_entity_poly.entity_id
_entity_poly.type
_entity_poly.pdbx_seq_one_letter_code
_entity_poly.pdbx_strand_id
1 'polypeptide(L)'
;MGLLPKGVTNSTYDDSGRFEVHLDQACNSKFENELHYDVNVSGRLSYGKINEVSGISAQDLFMWFSVKEIRVDVPSTGLIYFDVGVVHKQFSLSSFDTPRDCLASSVGNDKILSRKLGRHEEHSMAVL
;
A
#
# COMPACT_ATOMS: atom_id res chain seq x y z
N MET A 1 4.93 10.54 -3.61
CA MET A 1 3.49 10.38 -3.35
C MET A 1 2.99 9.27 -4.25
N GLY A 2 2.28 8.27 -3.72
CA GLY A 2 1.81 7.15 -4.54
C GLY A 2 1.14 6.05 -3.71
N LEU A 3 0.25 5.29 -4.36
CA LEU A 3 -0.50 4.19 -3.74
C LEU A 3 0.32 2.91 -3.58
N LEU A 4 1.36 2.75 -4.39
CA LEU A 4 2.19 1.54 -4.36
C LEU A 4 3.29 1.65 -3.30
N PRO A 5 3.51 0.60 -2.51
CA PRO A 5 4.59 0.58 -1.52
C PRO A 5 5.97 0.47 -2.19
N LYS A 6 7.03 0.70 -1.41
CA LYS A 6 8.40 0.40 -1.83
C LYS A 6 8.57 -1.12 -1.99
N GLY A 7 9.47 -1.55 -2.88
CA GLY A 7 9.73 -2.98 -3.12
C GLY A 7 9.24 -3.51 -4.47
N VAL A 8 8.77 -2.62 -5.36
CA VAL A 8 8.44 -2.98 -6.74
C VAL A 8 9.69 -3.46 -7.47
N THR A 9 9.67 -4.72 -7.91
CA THR A 9 10.74 -5.36 -8.68
C THR A 9 10.53 -5.22 -10.17
N ASN A 10 9.27 -5.28 -10.62
CA ASN A 10 8.90 -5.16 -12.02
C ASN A 10 7.57 -4.42 -12.16
N SER A 11 7.44 -3.62 -13.21
CA SER A 11 6.20 -2.93 -13.56
C SER A 11 6.00 -2.96 -15.06
N THR A 12 4.77 -3.23 -15.46
CA THR A 12 4.31 -3.14 -16.84
C THR A 12 3.12 -2.20 -16.91
N TYR A 13 3.01 -1.49 -18.01
CA TYR A 13 1.93 -0.57 -18.30
C TYR A 13 1.60 -0.64 -19.78
N ASP A 14 0.33 -0.75 -20.14
CA ASP A 14 -0.14 -0.80 -21.52
C ASP A 14 -0.92 0.47 -21.92
N ASP A 15 -1.04 0.70 -23.24
CA ASP A 15 -1.77 1.84 -23.79
C ASP A 15 -3.29 1.81 -23.48
N SER A 16 -3.81 0.69 -22.98
CA SER A 16 -5.20 0.55 -22.56
C SER A 16 -5.45 1.06 -21.13
N GLY A 17 -4.39 1.48 -20.45
CA GLY A 17 -4.38 1.97 -19.07
C GLY A 17 -4.20 0.86 -18.04
N ARG A 18 -3.98 -0.40 -18.44
CA ARG A 18 -3.71 -1.47 -17.49
C ARG A 18 -2.28 -1.40 -17.00
N PHE A 19 -2.11 -1.65 -15.71
CA PHE A 19 -0.82 -1.82 -15.08
C PHE A 19 -0.76 -3.15 -14.34
N GLU A 20 0.44 -3.69 -14.27
CA GLU A 20 0.76 -4.83 -13.42
C GLU A 20 2.13 -4.61 -12.79
N VAL A 21 2.19 -4.82 -11.49
CA VAL A 21 3.33 -4.51 -10.64
C VAL A 21 3.63 -5.75 -9.81
N HIS A 22 4.89 -6.13 -9.77
CA HIS A 22 5.38 -7.26 -9.00
C HIS A 22 6.24 -6.74 -7.85
N LEU A 23 5.87 -7.11 -6.63
CA LEU A 23 6.62 -6.89 -5.41
C LEU A 23 7.58 -8.08 -5.19
N ASP A 24 8.62 -7.86 -4.40
CA ASP A 24 9.52 -8.94 -3.97
C ASP A 24 8.80 -9.95 -3.06
N GLN A 25 7.86 -9.48 -2.24
CA GLN A 25 7.06 -10.28 -1.32
C GLN A 25 5.72 -9.61 -0.99
N ALA A 26 4.75 -10.40 -0.54
CA ALA A 26 3.49 -9.87 -0.02
C ALA A 26 3.72 -9.15 1.32
N CYS A 27 3.06 -8.02 1.52
CA CYS A 27 3.36 -7.14 2.65
C CYS A 27 2.15 -6.33 3.12
N ASN A 28 2.20 -5.90 4.38
CA ASN A 28 1.20 -5.06 5.00
C ASN A 28 1.76 -3.66 5.17
N SER A 29 0.93 -2.67 4.87
CA SER A 29 1.23 -1.27 5.10
C SER A 29 0.17 -0.65 6.01
N LYS A 30 0.63 0.07 7.04
CA LYS A 30 -0.23 0.68 8.03
C LYS A 30 -0.47 2.15 7.69
N PHE A 31 -1.69 2.45 7.24
CA PHE A 31 -2.21 3.80 7.08
C PHE A 31 -3.21 4.09 8.22
N GLU A 32 -4.33 4.76 7.93
CA GLU A 32 -5.48 4.86 8.87
C GLU A 32 -6.07 3.47 9.16
N ASN A 33 -6.14 2.61 8.14
CA ASN A 33 -6.38 1.17 8.25
C ASN A 33 -5.20 0.38 7.65
N GLU A 34 -5.13 -0.92 7.94
CA GLU A 34 -4.14 -1.79 7.33
C GLU A 34 -4.54 -2.13 5.88
N LEU A 35 -3.57 -2.02 4.97
CA LEU A 35 -3.66 -2.46 3.59
C LEU A 35 -2.68 -3.61 3.37
N HIS A 36 -3.17 -4.71 2.82
CA HIS A 36 -2.38 -5.85 2.37
C HIS A 36 -2.15 -5.73 0.86
N TYR A 37 -0.90 -5.91 0.45
CA TYR A 37 -0.48 -5.99 -0.94
C TYR A 37 0.05 -7.40 -1.20
N ASP A 38 -0.54 -8.05 -2.21
CA ASP A 38 -0.05 -9.33 -2.73
C ASP A 38 1.24 -9.09 -3.54
N VAL A 39 1.95 -10.18 -3.86
CA VAL A 39 3.14 -10.11 -4.73
C VAL A 39 2.80 -9.50 -6.08
N ASN A 40 1.63 -9.80 -6.64
CA ASN A 40 1.20 -9.32 -7.94
C ASN A 40 0.02 -8.36 -7.75
N VAL A 41 0.25 -7.09 -8.07
CA VAL A 41 -0.76 -6.03 -7.99
C VAL A 41 -1.07 -5.56 -9.40
N SER A 42 -2.34 -5.54 -9.76
CA SER A 42 -2.78 -5.06 -11.08
C SER A 42 -4.02 -4.21 -10.99
N GLY A 43 -4.27 -3.46 -12.06
CA GLY A 43 -5.48 -2.67 -12.20
C GLY A 43 -5.50 -1.89 -13.50
N ARG A 44 -6.57 -1.15 -13.72
CA ARG A 44 -6.76 -0.31 -14.89
C ARG A 44 -6.95 1.15 -14.51
N LEU A 45 -5.96 1.96 -14.82
CA LEU A 45 -5.95 3.39 -14.59
C LEU A 45 -6.89 4.09 -15.57
N SER A 46 -7.71 4.98 -15.02
CA SER A 46 -8.58 5.89 -15.76
C SER A 46 -8.62 7.23 -15.02
N TYR A 47 -9.16 8.26 -15.66
CA TYR A 47 -9.19 9.59 -15.05
C TYR A 47 -9.94 9.57 -13.70
N GLY A 48 -9.24 9.91 -12.63
CA GLY A 48 -9.78 9.97 -11.27
C GLY A 48 -10.06 8.61 -10.60
N LYS A 49 -9.78 7.48 -11.25
CA LYS A 49 -10.04 6.16 -10.67
C LYS A 49 -9.22 5.01 -11.26
N ILE A 50 -9.02 3.98 -10.46
CA ILE A 50 -8.42 2.70 -10.82
C ILE A 50 -9.50 1.64 -10.67
N ASN A 51 -9.80 0.95 -11.76
CA ASN A 51 -10.78 -0.14 -11.78
C ASN A 51 -10.07 -1.48 -11.90
N GLU A 52 -10.82 -2.58 -11.79
CA GLU A 52 -10.29 -3.94 -12.00
C GLU A 52 -9.08 -4.20 -11.08
N VAL A 53 -9.08 -3.62 -9.88
CA VAL A 53 -7.97 -3.75 -8.94
C VAL A 53 -7.89 -5.19 -8.45
N SER A 54 -6.67 -5.72 -8.45
CA SER A 54 -6.33 -7.03 -7.93
C SER A 54 -5.02 -6.98 -7.15
N GLY A 55 -4.90 -7.83 -6.13
CA GLY A 55 -3.71 -7.89 -5.27
C GLY A 55 -3.66 -6.86 -4.16
N ILE A 56 -4.76 -6.13 -3.91
CA ILE A 56 -4.87 -5.19 -2.78
C ILE A 56 -6.08 -5.59 -1.94
N SER A 57 -5.87 -5.72 -0.62
CA SER A 57 -6.94 -5.95 0.34
C SER A 57 -6.89 -4.94 1.48
N ALA A 58 -8.05 -4.44 1.90
CA ALA A 58 -8.17 -3.54 3.04
C ALA A 58 -8.76 -4.28 4.23
N GLN A 59 -8.25 -3.98 5.42
CA GLN A 59 -8.80 -4.55 6.65
C GLN A 59 -10.04 -3.77 7.10
N ASP A 60 -11.12 -4.49 7.40
CA ASP A 60 -12.33 -3.97 8.03
C ASP A 60 -12.80 -4.92 9.12
N LEU A 61 -13.05 -4.38 10.33
CA LEU A 61 -13.47 -5.15 11.51
C LEU A 61 -12.81 -6.54 11.51
N PHE A 62 -11.48 -6.60 11.66
CA PHE A 62 -10.65 -7.82 11.68
C PHE A 62 -10.61 -8.71 10.41
N MET A 63 -11.40 -8.44 9.36
CA MET A 63 -11.41 -9.21 8.10
C MET A 63 -10.73 -8.46 6.97
N TRP A 64 -10.10 -9.19 6.05
CA TRP A 64 -9.51 -8.63 4.84
C TRP A 64 -10.50 -8.68 3.68
N PHE A 65 -10.73 -7.54 3.05
CA PHE A 65 -11.61 -7.42 1.90
C PHE A 65 -10.84 -6.95 0.67
N SER A 66 -10.98 -7.67 -0.44
CA SER A 66 -10.34 -7.32 -1.70
C SER A 66 -10.89 -6.00 -2.24
N VAL A 67 -9.99 -5.09 -2.58
CA VAL A 67 -10.29 -3.81 -3.19
C VAL A 67 -10.58 -4.03 -4.68
N LYS A 68 -11.71 -3.52 -5.16
CA LYS A 68 -12.17 -3.66 -6.54
C LYS A 68 -11.98 -2.38 -7.36
N GLU A 69 -12.18 -1.24 -6.73
CA GLU A 69 -12.03 0.08 -7.33
C GLU A 69 -11.36 1.03 -6.32
N ILE A 70 -10.52 1.92 -6.81
CA ILE A 70 -9.95 3.04 -6.03
C ILE A 70 -10.29 4.32 -6.77
N ARG A 71 -10.94 5.29 -6.12
CA ARG A 71 -11.35 6.55 -6.76
C ARG A 71 -11.05 7.76 -5.91
N VAL A 72 -10.81 8.88 -6.56
CA VAL A 72 -10.65 10.21 -5.95
C VAL A 72 -11.74 11.14 -6.48
N ASP A 73 -12.19 12.08 -5.66
CA ASP A 73 -13.14 13.10 -6.12
C ASP A 73 -12.47 14.09 -7.08
N VAL A 74 -13.24 14.65 -8.01
CA VAL A 74 -12.80 15.70 -8.94
C VAL A 74 -13.83 16.84 -8.92
N PRO A 75 -13.50 18.04 -8.42
CA PRO A 75 -12.21 18.45 -7.84
C PRO A 75 -11.91 17.70 -6.52
N SER A 76 -10.63 17.50 -6.25
CA SER A 76 -10.20 16.70 -5.09
C SER A 76 -10.66 17.31 -3.77
N THR A 77 -11.32 16.49 -2.96
CA THR A 77 -11.74 16.79 -1.58
C THR A 77 -10.63 16.50 -0.56
N GLY A 78 -9.48 15.97 -1.01
CA GLY A 78 -8.44 15.46 -0.12
C GLY A 78 -8.70 14.01 0.35
N LEU A 79 -9.71 13.34 -0.20
CA LEU A 79 -10.07 11.97 0.16
C LEU A 79 -9.90 11.00 -1.00
N ILE A 80 -9.60 9.74 -0.65
CA ILE A 80 -9.56 8.61 -1.57
C ILE A 80 -10.43 7.48 -1.05
N TYR A 81 -11.18 6.87 -1.97
CA TYR A 81 -12.18 5.86 -1.66
C TYR A 81 -11.75 4.52 -2.24
N PHE A 82 -11.76 3.50 -1.40
CA PHE A 82 -11.46 2.12 -1.77
C PHE A 82 -12.75 1.32 -1.70
N ASP A 83 -13.22 0.84 -2.84
CA ASP A 83 -14.40 0.00 -2.93
C ASP A 83 -14.04 -1.45 -2.62
N VAL A 84 -14.63 -1.99 -1.56
CA VAL A 84 -14.49 -3.40 -1.15
C VAL A 84 -15.78 -4.20 -1.35
N GLY A 85 -16.69 -3.69 -2.21
CA GLY A 85 -17.91 -4.34 -2.67
C GLY A 85 -19.18 -3.82 -2.00
N VAL A 86 -19.30 -3.97 -0.67
CA VAL A 86 -20.51 -3.56 0.07
C VAL A 86 -20.38 -2.15 0.63
N VAL A 87 -19.16 -1.74 0.98
CA VAL A 87 -18.85 -0.46 1.59
C VAL A 87 -17.62 0.15 0.95
N HIS A 88 -17.46 1.46 1.11
CA HIS A 88 -16.25 2.17 0.73
C HIS A 88 -15.42 2.49 1.96
N LYS A 89 -14.12 2.18 1.89
CA LYS A 89 -13.13 2.69 2.84
C LYS A 89 -12.67 4.06 2.40
N GLN A 90 -12.60 4.98 3.35
CA GLN A 90 -12.19 6.36 3.11
C GLN A 90 -10.82 6.54 3.74
N PHE A 91 -9.91 7.15 2.99
CA PHE A 91 -8.60 7.51 3.49
C PHE A 91 -8.30 8.95 3.11
N SER A 92 -7.50 9.63 3.94
CA SER A 92 -6.95 10.93 3.58
C SER A 92 -5.90 10.77 2.47
N LEU A 93 -5.97 11.56 1.40
CA LEU A 93 -4.95 11.57 0.33
C LEU A 93 -3.55 11.86 0.86
N SER A 94 -3.45 12.73 1.87
CA SER A 94 -2.20 13.04 2.57
C SER A 94 -1.55 11.83 3.24
N SER A 95 -2.32 10.79 3.57
CA SER A 95 -1.78 9.55 4.12
C SER A 95 -0.86 8.82 3.12
N PHE A 96 -1.02 9.09 1.82
CA PHE A 96 -0.21 8.53 0.73
C PHE A 96 0.90 9.47 0.22
N ASP A 97 1.06 10.64 0.85
CA ASP A 97 2.19 11.53 0.56
C ASP A 97 3.50 10.89 1.06
N THR A 98 3.52 10.42 2.30
CA THR A 98 4.66 9.70 2.85
C THR A 98 4.54 8.21 2.51
N PRO A 99 5.43 7.65 1.67
CA PRO A 99 5.41 6.23 1.38
C PRO A 99 5.64 5.44 2.66
N ARG A 100 4.62 4.69 3.09
CA ARG A 100 4.71 3.80 4.25
C ARG A 100 5.57 2.59 3.89
N ASP A 101 6.36 2.13 4.86
CA ASP A 101 7.17 0.93 4.66
C ASP A 101 6.26 -0.29 4.57
N CYS A 102 6.49 -1.11 3.56
CA CYS A 102 5.82 -2.40 3.43
C CYS A 102 6.53 -3.39 4.35
N LEU A 103 5.86 -3.78 5.42
CA LEU A 103 6.38 -4.81 6.30
C LEU A 103 5.92 -6.15 5.74
N ALA A 104 6.88 -6.99 5.36
CA ALA A 104 6.65 -8.36 4.93
C ALA A 104 5.57 -9.02 5.80
N SER A 105 4.47 -9.48 5.18
CA SER A 105 3.44 -10.20 5.90
C SER A 105 4.04 -11.54 6.25
N SER A 106 4.51 -11.70 7.49
CA SER A 106 5.21 -12.91 7.93
C SER A 106 4.22 -14.08 8.06
N VAL A 107 3.79 -14.63 6.93
CA VAL A 107 3.13 -15.94 6.88
C VAL A 107 4.22 -17.00 6.87
N GLY A 108 4.70 -17.32 8.08
CA GLY A 108 5.29 -18.61 8.48
C GLY A 108 6.34 -19.26 7.58
N ASN A 109 7.58 -18.80 7.69
CA ASN A 109 8.76 -19.58 8.11
C ASN A 109 9.98 -18.75 7.76
N ASP A 110 10.60 -18.12 8.77
CA ASP A 110 12.06 -17.98 8.82
C ASP A 110 12.47 -17.49 10.21
N LYS A 111 12.91 -18.45 11.02
CA LYS A 111 13.90 -18.18 12.07
C LYS A 111 15.17 -17.71 11.36
N ILE A 112 15.35 -16.42 11.07
CA ILE A 112 16.63 -15.69 10.98
C ILE A 112 16.27 -14.19 10.93
N LEU A 113 15.98 -13.59 12.10
CA LEU A 113 16.38 -12.19 12.36
C LEU A 113 16.58 -11.95 13.86
N SER A 114 17.20 -12.92 14.53
CA SER A 114 17.93 -12.68 15.77
C SER A 114 19.42 -12.59 15.45
N ARG A 115 19.85 -11.47 14.87
CA ARG A 115 21.24 -10.97 14.89
C ARG A 115 21.26 -9.62 14.19
N LYS A 116 21.64 -8.58 14.94
CA LYS A 116 21.75 -7.15 14.58
C LYS A 116 20.49 -6.30 14.75
N LEU A 117 19.97 -6.27 15.97
CA LEU A 117 19.63 -4.97 16.58
C LEU A 117 20.85 -4.52 17.39
N GLY A 118 21.79 -3.89 16.70
CA GLY A 118 22.96 -3.25 17.31
C GLY A 118 22.74 -1.75 17.36
N ARG A 119 22.18 -1.29 18.49
CA ARG A 119 22.56 -0.09 19.24
C ARG A 119 22.88 1.18 18.42
N HIS A 120 22.05 2.21 18.55
CA HIS A 120 22.52 3.51 19.06
C HIS A 120 21.33 4.35 19.56
N GLU A 121 21.39 4.66 20.87
CA GLU A 121 20.49 5.51 21.64
C GLU A 121 20.64 7.00 21.26
N GLU A 122 19.56 7.75 21.54
CA GLU A 122 19.48 9.22 21.61
C GLU A 122 20.53 9.84 22.53
N HIS A 123 21.14 10.97 22.13
CA HIS A 123 21.02 12.26 22.83
C HIS A 123 21.90 13.38 22.21
N SER A 124 21.24 14.50 21.91
CA SER A 124 21.61 15.91 22.14
C SER A 124 23.06 16.44 22.04
N MET A 125 23.15 17.53 21.26
CA MET A 125 23.84 18.81 21.56
C MET A 125 25.30 19.07 21.13
N ALA A 126 25.44 20.28 20.56
CA ALA A 126 26.57 21.23 20.58
C ALA A 126 27.70 21.13 19.53
N VAL A 127 27.71 22.16 18.67
CA VAL A 127 28.82 23.08 18.32
C VAL A 127 30.21 22.47 18.11
N LEU A 128 30.71 22.59 16.87
CA LEU A 128 31.90 23.37 16.51
C LEU A 128 31.68 24.00 15.13
#